data_AF-A0A1V4IJQ7-F1
#
_entry.id   AF-A0A1V4IJQ7-F1
#
_cell.length_a   1.000
_cell.length_b   1.000
_cell.length_c   1.000
_cell.angle_alpha   90.00
_cell.angle_beta   90.00
_cell.angle_gamma   90.00
#
_symmetry.space_group_name_H-M   'P 1'
#
loop_
_entity.id
_entity.type
_entity.pdbx_description
1 polymer ?
#
loop_
_entity_poly.entity_id
_entity_poly.type
_entity_poly.pdbx_seq_one_letter_code
_entity_poly.pdbx_strand_id
1 'polypeptide(L)' 'MSCNKSIGCSVKPCKWHSKGEDYCTLDKINVGTHESNPKQKECTDCNSFQLGM' A
#
# COMPACT_ATOMS: atom_id res chain seq x y z
N MET A 1 8.93 15.24 -2.49
CA MET A 1 7.84 14.46 -1.89
C MET A 1 8.35 13.88 -0.59
N SER A 2 7.65 14.08 0.52
CA SER A 2 8.00 13.43 1.79
C SER A 2 7.47 11.99 1.76
N CYS A 3 8.33 11.01 2.03
CA CYS A 3 7.93 9.61 2.10
C CYS A 3 7.56 9.24 3.55
N ASN A 4 6.53 8.42 3.72
CA ASN A 4 6.18 7.87 5.01
C ASN A 4 6.98 6.58 5.23
N LYS A 5 8.06 6.67 6.01
CA LYS A 5 8.96 5.54 6.31
C LYS A 5 8.31 4.45 7.17
N SER A 6 7.13 4.69 7.73
CA SER A 6 6.34 3.68 8.43
C SER A 6 5.44 2.85 7.51
N ILE A 7 5.34 3.21 6.21
CA ILE A 7 4.51 2.50 5.23
C ILE A 7 5.39 2.06 4.07
N GLY A 8 5.91 0.83 4.16
CA GLY A 8 6.62 0.19 3.06
C GLY A 8 5.69 -0.05 1.86
N CYS A 9 6.17 0.26 0.66
CA CYS A 9 5.44 0.01 -0.57
C CYS A 9 6.44 -0.29 -1.69
N SER A 10 6.56 -1.55 -2.08
CA SER A 10 7.38 -1.98 -3.23
C SER A 10 6.57 -2.04 -4.54
N VAL A 11 5.26 -1.79 -4.48
CA VAL A 11 4.35 -1.85 -5.63
C VAL A 11 4.59 -0.63 -6.51
N LYS A 12 5.45 -0.78 -7.52
CA LYS A 12 5.79 0.28 -8.49
C LYS A 12 4.58 0.95 -9.17
N PRO A 13 3.50 0.24 -9.57
CA PRO A 13 2.34 0.88 -10.16
C PRO A 13 1.41 1.56 -9.12
N CYS A 14 1.76 1.59 -7.83
CA CYS A 14 1.00 2.35 -6.84
C CYS A 14 1.18 3.86 -7.09
N LYS A 15 0.08 4.58 -7.27
CA LYS A 15 0.02 6.05 -7.42
C LYS A 15 0.77 6.80 -6.33
N TRP A 16 0.82 6.21 -5.13
CA TRP A 16 1.41 6.81 -3.93
C TRP A 16 2.85 6.34 -3.66
N HIS A 17 3.42 5.49 -4.51
CA HIS A 17 4.79 5.01 -4.38
C HIS A 17 5.77 6.19 -4.42
N SER A 18 6.75 6.22 -3.52
CA SER A 18 7.73 7.33 -3.37
C SER A 18 8.68 7.51 -4.56
N LYS A 19 8.58 6.61 -5.56
CA LYS A 19 9.35 6.50 -6.82
C LYS A 19 10.87 6.32 -6.65
N GLY A 20 11.50 6.98 -5.69
CA GLY A 20 12.93 6.83 -5.37
C GLY A 20 13.23 5.77 -4.29
N GLU A 21 12.24 5.38 -3.50
CA GLU A 21 12.38 4.42 -2.40
C GLU A 21 11.12 3.53 -2.32
N ASP A 22 11.24 2.34 -1.73
CA ASP A 22 10.14 1.38 -1.55
C ASP A 22 9.23 1.76 -0.37
N TYR A 23 8.74 3.00 -0.37
CA TYR A 23 7.82 3.56 0.61
C TYR A 23 6.61 4.20 -0.04
N CYS A 24 5.55 4.36 0.74
CA CYS A 24 4.35 5.10 0.37
C CYS A 24 4.48 6.58 0.79
N THR A 25 3.78 7.46 0.09
CA THR A 25 3.67 8.89 0.44
C THR A 25 2.45 9.21 1.31
N LEU A 26 1.56 8.23 1.53
CA LEU A 26 0.40 8.39 2.41
C LEU A 26 0.82 8.44 3.88
N ASP A 27 0.16 9.27 4.69
CA ASP A 27 0.34 9.29 6.14
C ASP A 27 -0.30 8.08 6.85
N LYS A 28 -1.34 7.49 6.24
CA LYS A 28 -2.06 6.32 6.73
C LYS A 28 -2.51 5.44 5.56
N ILE A 29 -2.46 4.13 5.75
CA ILE A 29 -3.13 3.15 4.88
C ILE A 29 -4.29 2.48 5.61
N ASN A 30 -5.22 1.95 4.83
CA ASN A 30 -6.24 1.02 5.30
C ASN A 30 -5.90 -0.37 4.80
N VAL A 31 -5.82 -1.32 5.72
CA VAL A 31 -5.62 -2.74 5.42
C VAL A 31 -6.97 -3.42 5.56
N GLY A 32 -7.38 -4.17 4.54
CA GLY A 32 -8.64 -4.88 4.51
C GLY A 32 -8.52 -6.26 3.90
N THR A 33 -9.67 -6.83 3.54
CA THR A 33 -9.77 -8.15 2.91
C THR A 33 -11.01 -8.17 2.04
N HIS A 34 -11.02 -9.01 1.01
CA HIS A 34 -12.19 -9.30 0.18
C HIS A 34 -12.90 -10.60 0.60
N GLU A 35 -12.43 -11.27 1.64
CA GLU A 35 -13.04 -12.49 2.21
C GLU A 35 -13.66 -12.20 3.58
N SER A 36 -14.63 -13.01 4.01
CA SER A 36 -15.27 -12.82 5.32
C SER A 36 -14.38 -13.20 6.50
N ASN A 37 -13.37 -14.05 6.31
CA ASN A 37 -12.49 -14.51 7.39
C ASN A 37 -11.07 -14.85 6.86
N PRO A 38 -10.22 -13.85 6.60
CA PRO A 38 -8.89 -14.05 6.04
C PRO A 38 -8.00 -14.80 7.02
N LYS A 39 -7.33 -15.86 6.54
CA LYS A 39 -6.36 -16.64 7.33
C LYS A 39 -4.94 -16.55 6.80
N GLN A 40 -4.78 -16.04 5.59
CA GLN A 40 -3.49 -15.93 4.92
C GLN A 40 -3.19 -14.47 4.63
N LYS A 41 -1.89 -14.14 4.58
CA LYS A 41 -1.42 -12.80 4.23
C LYS A 41 -1.88 -12.37 2.83
N GLU A 42 -2.01 -13.33 1.91
CA GLU A 42 -2.45 -13.08 0.53
C GLU A 42 -3.90 -12.59 0.45
N CYS A 43 -4.69 -12.85 1.50
CA CYS A 43 -6.09 -12.42 1.62
C CYS A 43 -6.21 -11.01 2.24
N THR A 44 -5.07 -10.39 2.59
CA THR A 44 -4.99 -9.08 3.25
C THR A 44 -4.51 -8.03 2.25
N ASP A 45 -5.41 -7.12 1.90
CA ASP A 45 -5.23 -6.14 0.83
C ASP A 45 -4.93 -4.74 1.39
N CYS A 46 -4.16 -3.94 0.66
CA CYS A 46 -4.05 -2.51 0.92
C CYS A 46 -5.20 -1.77 0.22
N ASN A 47 -6.29 -1.52 0.95
CA ASN A 47 -7.47 -0.83 0.42
C ASN A 47 -7.22 0.64 0.05
N SER A 48 -6.07 1.20 0.45
CA SER A 48 -5.63 2.54 0.03
C SER A 48 -4.91 2.55 -1.33
N PHE A 49 -4.67 1.38 -1.92
CA PHE A 49 -4.02 1.28 -3.23
C PHE A 49 -4.83 1.99 -4.30
N GLN A 50 -4.12 2.77 -5.13
CA GLN A 50 -4.64 3.34 -6.37
C GLN A 50 -3.61 3.08 -7.47
N LEU A 51 -4.08 2.66 -8.64
CA LEU A 51 -3.21 2.53 -9.81
C LEU A 51 -2.70 3.91 -10.23
N GLY A 52 -1.38 4.07 -10.32
CA GLY A 52 -0.73 5.25 -10.89
C GLY A 52 -0.70 5.15 -12.41
N MET A 53 -1.07 6.24 -13.08
CA MET A 53 -0.88 6.40 -14.54
C MET A 53 0.54 6.87 -14.85
#